data_AF-A0A533X2L0-F1
#
_entry.id   AF-A0A533X2L0-F1
#
_cell.length_a   1.000
_cell.length_b   1.000
_cell.length_c   1.000
_cell.angle_alpha   90.00
_cell.angle_beta   90.00
_cell.angle_gamma   90.00
#
_symmetry.space_group_name_H-M   'P 1'
#
loop_
_entity.id
_entity.type
_entity.pdbx_description
1 polymer ?
#
loop_
_entity_poly.entity_id
_entity_poly.type
_entity_poly.pdbx_seq_one_letter_code
_entity_poly.pdbx_strand_id
1 'polypeptide(L)'
;MDFARGRRPRSRKGVAGIIASVLLFAMLFTVGTGYFLFINTMNSFYVKNLSDRTSAMQAQLNEILQVSTGAASGNNHLTLTVTDKGPVDSNITAVYVTGPDSAFYTYGIGFSSNTTPALPIGVGQGGSATVDTGIVIQSEGVYTLKVVTQRGGSFSATYPETAVSLASQALASGAIGDLYLQFHSLTWYRVVTCNGTQQCLQRQGIGFAIPASSSNSPIAFSIRVTNLNSLQQNITLDQYTLLTEYVPPAPGAGGGTARSYAWYIVSNSTNVLSAYSTFTLLYGKSVTLIFASSSAATLTPYAPGISSGTITYGFVVTHGCQAIRQVNCQPSNFNYGQVAPYVSTLYY
;
A
#
# COMPACT_ATOMS: atom_id res chain seq x y z
N MET A 1 -47.94 -104.52 -16.81
CA MET A 1 -46.66 -103.81 -16.95
C MET A 1 -46.66 -103.17 -18.32
N ASP A 2 -46.69 -101.84 -18.42
CA ASP A 2 -46.48 -101.16 -19.70
C ASP A 2 -45.82 -99.80 -19.43
N PHE A 3 -44.51 -99.74 -19.72
CA PHE A 3 -43.72 -98.51 -19.59
C PHE A 3 -43.85 -97.71 -20.89
N ALA A 4 -44.57 -96.60 -20.84
CA ALA A 4 -44.67 -95.67 -21.94
C ALA A 4 -43.28 -95.06 -22.28
N ARG A 5 -42.84 -95.30 -23.52
CA ARG A 5 -41.60 -94.77 -24.11
C ARG A 5 -41.59 -93.25 -24.15
N GLY A 6 -40.72 -92.61 -23.37
CA GLY A 6 -40.43 -91.18 -23.45
C GLY A 6 -39.63 -90.82 -24.71
N ARG A 7 -40.16 -89.89 -25.53
CA ARG A 7 -39.43 -89.24 -26.63
C ARG A 7 -38.25 -88.43 -26.06
N ARG A 8 -37.03 -88.68 -26.53
CA ARG A 8 -35.85 -87.85 -26.19
C ARG A 8 -36.00 -86.45 -26.81
N PRO A 9 -35.89 -85.36 -26.04
CA PRO A 9 -35.95 -84.00 -26.58
C PRO A 9 -34.73 -83.73 -27.47
N ARG A 10 -34.97 -83.21 -28.69
CA ARG A 10 -33.93 -82.75 -29.62
C ARG A 10 -33.13 -81.63 -28.95
N SER A 11 -31.79 -81.73 -28.95
CA SER A 11 -30.93 -80.70 -28.35
C SER A 11 -31.03 -79.40 -29.16
N ARG A 12 -31.57 -78.35 -28.53
CA ARG A 12 -31.58 -76.98 -29.08
C ARG A 12 -30.16 -76.40 -29.00
N LYS A 13 -29.26 -76.83 -29.87
CA LYS A 13 -27.90 -76.30 -30.01
C LYS A 13 -28.02 -74.89 -30.61
N GLY A 14 -27.78 -73.86 -29.80
CA GLY A 14 -27.78 -72.44 -30.22
C GLY A 14 -28.43 -71.48 -29.22
N VAL A 15 -29.44 -71.93 -28.45
CA VAL A 15 -30.20 -71.05 -27.55
C VAL A 15 -29.38 -70.60 -26.33
N ALA A 16 -28.53 -71.49 -25.80
CA ALA A 16 -27.67 -71.18 -24.65
C ALA A 16 -26.63 -70.08 -24.96
N GLY A 17 -26.10 -70.05 -26.19
CA GLY A 17 -25.13 -69.01 -26.61
C GLY A 17 -25.76 -67.62 -26.70
N ILE A 18 -26.99 -67.54 -27.23
CA ILE A 18 -27.74 -66.29 -27.32
C ILE A 18 -28.06 -65.76 -25.91
N ILE A 19 -28.54 -66.62 -25.01
CA ILE A 19 -28.84 -66.21 -23.62
C ILE A 19 -27.57 -65.74 -22.90
N ALA A 20 -26.45 -66.46 -23.04
CA ALA A 20 -25.17 -66.06 -22.46
C ALA A 20 -24.68 -64.70 -23.01
N SER A 21 -24.81 -64.46 -24.31
CA SER A 21 -24.42 -63.17 -24.92
C SER A 21 -25.28 -62.00 -24.45
N VAL A 22 -26.59 -62.20 -24.27
CA VAL A 22 -27.50 -61.17 -23.77
C VAL A 22 -27.20 -60.84 -22.31
N LEU A 23 -26.92 -61.86 -21.48
CA LEU A 23 -26.52 -61.65 -20.09
C LEU A 23 -25.18 -60.92 -19.98
N LEU A 24 -24.19 -61.31 -20.77
CA LEU A 24 -22.88 -60.65 -20.80
C LEU A 24 -23.01 -59.19 -21.27
N PHE A 25 -23.80 -58.94 -22.32
CA PHE A 25 -24.06 -57.60 -22.80
C PHE A 25 -24.79 -56.74 -21.75
N ALA A 26 -25.79 -57.30 -21.06
CA ALA A 26 -26.50 -56.60 -19.99
C ALA A 26 -25.57 -56.24 -18.82
N MET A 27 -24.66 -57.15 -18.43
CA MET A 27 -23.65 -56.89 -17.40
C MET A 27 -22.65 -55.81 -17.84
N LEU A 28 -22.13 -55.89 -19.07
CA LEU A 28 -21.22 -54.88 -19.60
C LEU A 28 -21.89 -53.51 -19.72
N PHE A 29 -23.15 -53.46 -20.14
CA PHE A 29 -23.88 -52.20 -20.26
C PHE A 29 -24.17 -51.59 -18.89
N THR A 30 -24.67 -52.38 -17.94
CA THR A 30 -24.97 -51.87 -16.58
C THR A 30 -23.71 -51.39 -15.84
N VAL A 31 -22.62 -52.17 -15.87
CA VAL A 31 -21.37 -51.78 -15.21
C VAL A 31 -20.65 -50.68 -15.99
N GLY A 32 -20.59 -50.77 -17.32
CA GLY A 32 -19.92 -49.80 -18.18
C GLY A 32 -20.59 -48.43 -18.16
N THR A 33 -21.92 -48.39 -18.28
CA THR A 33 -22.70 -47.15 -18.14
C THR A 33 -22.60 -46.59 -16.71
N GLY A 34 -22.68 -47.45 -15.69
CA GLY A 34 -22.52 -47.03 -14.29
C GLY A 34 -21.16 -46.37 -14.02
N TYR A 35 -20.06 -46.98 -14.49
CA TYR A 35 -18.73 -46.43 -14.36
C TYR A 35 -18.56 -45.13 -15.16
N PHE A 36 -19.08 -45.08 -16.39
CA PHE A 36 -19.04 -43.87 -17.22
C PHE A 36 -19.78 -42.70 -16.58
N LEU A 37 -20.96 -42.93 -16.00
CA LEU A 37 -21.70 -41.90 -15.26
C LEU A 37 -20.92 -41.45 -14.03
N PHE A 38 -20.37 -42.39 -13.26
CA PHE A 38 -19.55 -42.08 -12.10
C PHE A 38 -18.35 -41.17 -12.45
N ILE A 39 -17.58 -41.52 -13.49
CA ILE A 39 -16.43 -40.72 -13.92
C ILE A 39 -16.85 -39.31 -14.38
N ASN A 40 -17.95 -39.19 -15.13
CA ASN A 40 -18.44 -37.87 -15.53
C ASN A 40 -18.89 -37.02 -14.33
N THR A 41 -19.60 -37.62 -13.38
CA THR A 41 -20.01 -36.93 -12.14
C THR A 41 -18.80 -36.49 -11.32
N MET A 42 -17.78 -37.34 -11.17
CA MET A 42 -16.54 -37.01 -10.47
C MET A 42 -15.78 -35.88 -11.16
N ASN A 43 -15.70 -35.89 -12.49
CA ASN A 43 -15.07 -34.81 -13.26
C ASN A 43 -15.83 -33.49 -13.10
N SER A 44 -17.16 -33.50 -13.11
CA SER A 44 -17.97 -32.30 -12.87
C SER A 44 -17.73 -31.72 -11.47
N PHE A 45 -17.64 -32.55 -10.43
CA PHE A 45 -17.30 -32.09 -9.09
C PHE A 45 -15.90 -31.49 -9.02
N TYR A 46 -14.92 -32.13 -9.67
CA TYR A 46 -13.56 -31.63 -9.71
C TYR A 46 -13.45 -30.27 -10.38
N VAL A 47 -14.02 -30.11 -11.58
CA VAL A 47 -14.01 -28.85 -12.33
C VAL A 47 -14.73 -27.74 -11.56
N LYS A 48 -15.88 -28.07 -10.95
CA LYS A 48 -16.62 -27.11 -10.12
C LYS A 48 -15.79 -26.64 -8.93
N ASN A 49 -15.20 -27.56 -8.16
CA ASN A 49 -14.37 -27.21 -7.01
C ASN A 49 -13.16 -26.35 -7.40
N LEU A 50 -12.56 -26.61 -8.56
CA LEU A 50 -11.46 -25.80 -9.09
C LEU A 50 -11.94 -24.38 -9.45
N SER A 51 -13.10 -24.26 -10.11
CA SER A 51 -13.70 -22.98 -10.47
C SER A 51 -14.11 -22.17 -9.24
N ASP A 52 -14.75 -22.81 -8.26
CA ASP A 52 -15.16 -22.20 -6.99
C ASP A 52 -13.94 -21.69 -6.21
N ARG A 53 -12.85 -22.49 -6.17
CA ARG A 53 -11.60 -22.10 -5.52
C ARG A 53 -10.92 -20.92 -6.23
N THR A 54 -10.91 -20.91 -7.56
CA THR A 54 -10.34 -19.81 -8.34
C THR A 54 -11.12 -18.52 -8.11
N SER A 55 -12.45 -18.59 -8.10
CA SER A 55 -13.32 -17.45 -7.83
C SER A 55 -13.14 -16.92 -6.39
N ALA A 56 -12.98 -17.82 -5.42
CA ALA A 56 -12.69 -17.45 -4.03
C ALA A 56 -11.32 -16.77 -3.87
N MET A 57 -10.29 -17.27 -4.55
CA MET A 57 -8.95 -16.65 -4.56
C MET A 57 -8.97 -15.26 -5.21
N GLN A 58 -9.70 -15.08 -6.32
CA GLN A 58 -9.86 -13.79 -6.95
C GLN A 58 -10.58 -12.79 -6.03
N ALA A 59 -11.62 -13.23 -5.33
CA ALA A 59 -12.31 -12.41 -4.34
C ALA A 59 -11.40 -12.04 -3.15
N GLN A 60 -10.54 -12.96 -2.71
CA GLN A 60 -9.55 -12.69 -1.65
C GLN A 60 -8.53 -11.61 -2.07
N LEU A 61 -8.06 -11.63 -3.32
CA LEU A 61 -7.14 -10.59 -3.84
C LEU A 61 -7.77 -9.21 -3.94
N ASN A 62 -9.10 -9.17 -4.11
CA ASN A 62 -9.86 -7.92 -4.20
C ASN A 62 -10.33 -7.42 -2.83
N GLU A 63 -10.06 -8.13 -1.73
CA GLU A 63 -10.42 -7.70 -0.38
C GLU A 63 -9.44 -6.60 0.08
N ILE A 64 -9.95 -5.38 0.26
CA ILE A 64 -9.15 -4.23 0.69
C ILE A 64 -9.80 -3.62 1.92
N LEU A 65 -9.32 -3.98 3.11
CA LEU A 65 -9.82 -3.45 4.37
C LEU A 65 -8.85 -2.43 4.96
N GLN A 66 -9.40 -1.31 5.39
CA GLN A 66 -8.69 -0.33 6.21
C GLN A 66 -9.11 -0.52 7.67
N VAL A 67 -8.13 -0.72 8.54
CA VAL A 67 -8.34 -0.89 9.97
C VAL A 67 -7.87 0.38 10.68
N SER A 68 -8.76 1.02 11.41
CA SER A 68 -8.46 2.13 12.33
C SER A 68 -8.70 1.70 13.77
N THR A 69 -7.99 2.31 14.71
CA THR A 69 -8.08 1.99 16.13
C THR A 69 -8.44 3.24 16.93
N GLY A 70 -9.12 3.03 18.05
CA GLY A 70 -9.58 4.13 18.88
C GLY A 70 -9.80 3.71 20.33
N ALA A 71 -10.26 4.68 21.11
CA ALA A 71 -10.77 4.44 22.45
C ALA A 71 -12.29 4.62 22.47
N ALA A 72 -13.01 3.70 23.10
CA ALA A 72 -14.44 3.83 23.34
C ALA A 72 -14.72 5.06 24.23
N SER A 73 -15.66 5.91 23.78
CA SER A 73 -16.15 7.03 24.58
C SER A 73 -16.82 6.51 25.87
N GLY A 74 -16.26 6.85 27.03
CA GLY A 74 -16.83 6.55 28.35
C GLY A 74 -16.04 5.55 29.20
N ASN A 75 -15.45 4.51 28.60
CA ASN A 75 -14.79 3.42 29.34
C ASN A 75 -13.30 3.22 29.00
N ASN A 76 -12.73 4.00 28.07
CA ASN A 76 -11.34 3.86 27.63
C ASN A 76 -10.98 2.43 27.18
N HIS A 77 -11.95 1.74 26.57
CA HIS A 77 -11.72 0.43 25.98
C HIS A 77 -11.12 0.57 24.59
N LEU A 78 -10.28 -0.38 24.20
CA LEU A 78 -9.68 -0.45 22.89
C LEU A 78 -10.74 -0.85 21.85
N THR A 79 -11.02 0.08 20.94
CA THR A 79 -11.95 -0.13 19.83
C THR A 79 -11.22 -0.22 18.50
N LEU A 80 -11.84 -0.96 17.59
CA LEU A 80 -11.34 -1.20 16.25
C LEU A 80 -12.46 -0.92 15.25
N THR A 81 -12.19 -0.05 14.28
CA THR A 81 -13.10 0.25 13.19
C THR A 81 -12.51 -0.31 11.90
N VAL A 82 -13.27 -1.18 11.24
CA VAL A 82 -12.87 -1.77 9.97
C VAL A 82 -13.75 -1.18 8.88
N THR A 83 -13.11 -0.62 7.86
CA THR A 83 -13.78 -0.02 6.70
C THR A 83 -13.42 -0.81 5.46
N ASP A 84 -14.41 -1.26 4.71
CA ASP A 84 -14.20 -1.93 3.44
C ASP A 84 -14.00 -0.91 2.32
N LYS A 85 -12.83 -0.94 1.69
CA LYS A 85 -12.46 -0.13 0.53
C LYS A 85 -12.43 -0.95 -0.75
N GLY A 86 -12.64 -2.26 -0.67
CA GLY A 86 -12.64 -3.18 -1.80
C GLY A 86 -13.98 -3.19 -2.55
N PRO A 87 -14.00 -3.78 -3.75
CA PRO A 87 -15.22 -4.00 -4.52
C PRO A 87 -16.01 -5.25 -4.10
N VAL A 88 -15.62 -5.93 -3.02
CA VAL A 88 -16.23 -7.19 -2.56
C VAL A 88 -16.58 -7.08 -1.08
N ASP A 89 -17.73 -7.61 -0.68
CA ASP A 89 -18.11 -7.64 0.74
C ASP A 89 -17.21 -8.59 1.55
N SER A 90 -16.90 -8.15 2.77
CA SER A 90 -15.94 -8.80 3.65
C SER A 90 -16.58 -9.16 4.99
N ASN A 91 -16.38 -10.39 5.47
CA ASN A 91 -16.82 -10.79 6.81
C ASN A 91 -15.60 -10.96 7.70
N ILE A 92 -15.59 -10.26 8.81
CA ILE A 92 -14.56 -10.37 9.85
C ILE A 92 -14.93 -11.55 10.74
N THR A 93 -14.01 -12.51 10.90
CA THR A 93 -14.26 -13.74 11.65
C THR A 93 -13.45 -13.81 12.95
N ALA A 94 -12.29 -13.15 12.99
CA ALA A 94 -11.43 -13.13 14.15
C ALA A 94 -10.69 -11.80 14.30
N VAL A 95 -10.42 -11.43 15.55
CA VAL A 95 -9.59 -10.29 15.93
C VAL A 95 -8.55 -10.77 16.94
N TYR A 96 -7.29 -10.42 16.70
CA TYR A 96 -6.16 -10.69 17.56
C TYR A 96 -5.62 -9.37 18.09
N VAL A 97 -5.35 -9.31 19.39
CA VAL A 97 -4.76 -8.14 20.02
C VAL A 97 -3.49 -8.56 20.74
N THR A 98 -2.38 -7.91 20.43
CA THR A 98 -1.13 -8.03 21.18
C THR A 98 -0.94 -6.76 21.99
N GLY A 99 -0.93 -6.89 23.32
CA GLY A 99 -0.73 -5.78 24.26
C GLY A 99 0.74 -5.52 24.59
N PRO A 100 1.01 -4.45 25.37
CA PRO A 100 2.38 -4.02 25.73
C PRO A 100 3.15 -5.07 26.55
N ASP A 101 2.46 -5.87 27.36
CA ASP A 101 3.07 -6.92 28.20
C ASP A 101 3.32 -8.24 27.43
N SER A 102 3.32 -8.21 26.09
CA SER A 102 3.26 -9.40 25.23
C SER A 102 2.02 -10.28 25.45
N ALA A 103 0.99 -9.72 26.10
CA ALA A 103 -0.28 -10.40 26.30
C ALA A 103 -1.00 -10.56 24.96
N PHE A 104 -1.46 -11.76 24.67
CA PHE A 104 -2.14 -12.10 23.43
C PHE A 104 -3.60 -12.43 23.70
N TYR A 105 -4.49 -11.63 23.12
CA TYR A 105 -5.93 -11.77 23.25
C TYR A 105 -6.54 -12.18 21.91
N THR A 106 -7.47 -13.13 21.95
CA THR A 106 -8.10 -13.70 20.76
C THR A 106 -9.62 -13.58 20.86
N TYR A 107 -10.24 -13.09 19.81
CA TYR A 107 -11.68 -12.90 19.73
C TYR A 107 -12.25 -13.46 18.43
N GLY A 108 -13.43 -14.07 18.52
CA GLY A 108 -14.22 -14.49 17.36
C GLY A 108 -14.51 -15.97 17.28
N ILE A 109 -14.73 -16.48 16.06
CA ILE A 109 -15.19 -17.85 15.86
C ILE A 109 -14.14 -18.85 16.35
N GLY A 110 -14.53 -19.72 17.27
CA GLY A 110 -13.65 -20.76 17.83
C GLY A 110 -12.83 -20.31 19.04
N PHE A 111 -13.03 -19.09 19.55
CA PHE A 111 -12.39 -18.59 20.76
C PHE A 111 -13.36 -18.52 21.95
N SER A 112 -12.82 -18.55 23.18
CA SER A 112 -13.61 -18.42 24.42
C SER A 112 -14.14 -17.01 24.67
N SER A 113 -13.58 -16.01 23.98
CA SER A 113 -13.90 -14.59 24.14
C SER A 113 -14.33 -14.00 22.80
N ASN A 114 -15.19 -12.99 22.83
CA ASN A 114 -15.68 -12.31 21.63
C ASN A 114 -15.73 -10.79 21.84
N THR A 115 -15.72 -10.03 20.74
CA THR A 115 -15.88 -8.57 20.78
C THR A 115 -17.33 -8.18 21.00
N THR A 116 -17.58 -6.88 21.16
CA THR A 116 -18.93 -6.30 21.16
C THR A 116 -19.05 -5.30 19.99
N PRO A 117 -19.90 -5.53 18.99
CA PRO A 117 -20.73 -6.71 18.75
C PRO A 117 -19.88 -7.98 18.48
N ALA A 118 -20.52 -9.14 18.67
CA ALA A 118 -19.88 -10.44 18.52
C ALA A 118 -19.53 -10.74 17.05
N LEU A 119 -18.34 -11.27 16.80
CA LEU A 119 -17.91 -11.78 15.49
C LEU A 119 -18.58 -13.15 15.21
N PRO A 120 -18.88 -13.47 13.94
CA PRO A 120 -18.51 -12.72 12.73
C PRO A 120 -19.40 -11.50 12.47
N ILE A 121 -18.79 -10.45 11.91
CA ILE A 121 -19.52 -9.26 11.44
C ILE A 121 -19.24 -9.02 9.96
N GLY A 122 -20.29 -8.70 9.22
CA GLY A 122 -20.19 -8.34 7.81
C GLY A 122 -19.95 -6.85 7.62
N VAL A 123 -19.04 -6.53 6.72
CA VAL A 123 -18.75 -5.18 6.25
C VAL A 123 -19.02 -5.17 4.75
N GLY A 124 -20.07 -4.47 4.34
CA GLY A 124 -20.40 -4.32 2.92
C GLY A 124 -19.45 -3.34 2.23
N GLN A 125 -19.45 -3.34 0.90
CA GLN A 125 -18.66 -2.42 0.07
C GLN A 125 -18.82 -0.95 0.52
N GLY A 126 -17.70 -0.29 0.84
CA GLY A 126 -17.67 1.10 1.31
C GLY A 126 -18.21 1.31 2.74
N GLY A 127 -18.70 0.25 3.38
CA GLY A 127 -19.23 0.25 4.72
C GLY A 127 -18.13 0.22 5.78
N SER A 128 -18.53 0.47 7.03
CA SER A 128 -17.65 0.33 8.18
C SER A 128 -18.38 -0.36 9.34
N ALA A 129 -17.61 -1.11 10.13
CA ALA A 129 -18.08 -1.74 11.36
C ALA A 129 -17.10 -1.43 12.48
N THR A 130 -17.62 -1.06 13.65
CA THR A 130 -16.81 -0.82 14.85
C THR A 130 -17.04 -1.95 15.85
N VAL A 131 -15.96 -2.47 16.42
CA VAL A 131 -15.98 -3.49 17.47
C VAL A 131 -15.19 -3.02 18.69
N ASP A 132 -15.74 -3.26 19.87
CA ASP A 132 -15.07 -3.08 21.16
C ASP A 132 -14.47 -4.42 21.62
N THR A 133 -13.20 -4.40 21.98
CA THR A 133 -12.48 -5.57 22.51
C THR A 133 -12.68 -5.77 24.01
N GLY A 134 -13.17 -4.75 24.71
CA GLY A 134 -13.30 -4.73 26.17
C GLY A 134 -11.97 -4.61 26.92
N ILE A 135 -10.85 -4.45 26.21
CA ILE A 135 -9.53 -4.25 26.81
C ILE A 135 -9.40 -2.80 27.24
N VAL A 136 -9.15 -2.54 28.52
CA VAL A 136 -8.88 -1.19 29.01
C VAL A 136 -7.48 -0.75 28.56
N ILE A 137 -7.40 0.41 27.92
CA ILE A 137 -6.16 0.99 27.42
C ILE A 137 -5.28 1.44 28.59
N GLN A 138 -4.05 0.94 28.64
CA GLN A 138 -2.99 1.43 29.53
C GLN A 138 -2.36 2.71 28.95
N SER A 139 -2.05 3.69 29.79
CA SER A 139 -1.68 5.06 29.39
C SER A 139 -0.42 5.20 28.51
N GLU A 140 0.45 4.19 28.48
CA GLU A 140 1.69 4.17 27.67
C GLU A 140 1.83 2.89 26.82
N GLY A 141 0.76 2.09 26.72
CA GLY A 141 0.78 0.80 26.04
C GLY A 141 0.58 0.91 24.53
N VAL A 142 1.44 0.24 23.75
CA VAL A 142 1.21 0.03 22.31
C VAL A 142 0.48 -1.30 22.13
N TYR A 143 -0.66 -1.25 21.46
CA TYR A 143 -1.45 -2.43 21.11
C TYR A 143 -1.38 -2.65 19.60
N THR A 144 -1.16 -3.89 19.18
CA THR A 144 -1.25 -4.27 17.77
C THR A 144 -2.49 -5.12 17.58
N LEU A 145 -3.40 -4.64 16.74
CA LEU A 145 -4.63 -5.32 16.42
C LEU A 145 -4.54 -5.90 15.02
N LYS A 146 -4.94 -7.16 14.87
CA LYS A 146 -4.98 -7.86 13.60
C LYS A 146 -6.36 -8.47 13.39
N VAL A 147 -6.95 -8.12 12.27
CA VAL A 147 -8.27 -8.57 11.84
C VAL A 147 -8.08 -9.66 10.80
N VAL A 148 -8.86 -10.73 10.91
CA VAL A 148 -8.88 -11.82 9.92
C VAL A 148 -10.29 -11.97 9.37
N THR A 149 -10.35 -12.15 8.05
CA THR A 149 -11.59 -12.27 7.30
C THR A 149 -11.92 -13.73 7.03
N GLN A 150 -13.17 -14.02 6.67
CA GLN A 150 -13.62 -15.37 6.31
C GLN A 150 -12.84 -15.97 5.12
N ARG A 151 -12.25 -15.12 4.27
CA ARG A 151 -11.45 -15.53 3.11
C ARG A 151 -9.97 -15.69 3.43
N GLY A 152 -9.57 -15.47 4.69
CA GLY A 152 -8.19 -15.58 5.14
C GLY A 152 -7.34 -14.33 4.87
N GLY A 153 -7.96 -13.21 4.48
CA GLY A 153 -7.30 -11.90 4.46
C GLY A 153 -6.93 -11.47 5.88
N SER A 154 -5.80 -10.77 6.03
CA SER A 154 -5.36 -10.29 7.33
C SER A 154 -4.86 -8.85 7.27
N PHE A 155 -5.42 -8.00 8.11
CA PHE A 155 -5.17 -6.56 8.13
C PHE A 155 -4.84 -6.13 9.55
N SER A 156 -3.89 -5.20 9.71
CA SER A 156 -3.39 -4.81 11.03
C SER A 156 -3.33 -3.30 11.21
N ALA A 157 -3.54 -2.88 12.45
CA ALA A 157 -3.37 -1.51 12.89
C ALA A 157 -2.80 -1.48 14.32
N THR A 158 -2.30 -0.34 14.74
CA THR A 158 -1.75 -0.12 16.08
C THR A 158 -2.55 0.94 16.82
N TYR A 159 -2.64 0.80 18.14
CA TYR A 159 -3.14 1.82 19.04
C TYR A 159 -2.00 2.23 20.01
N PRO A 160 -1.72 3.52 20.20
CA PRO A 160 -2.27 4.66 19.47
C PRO A 160 -1.98 4.55 17.97
N GLU A 161 -2.87 5.08 17.12
CA GLU A 161 -2.66 5.04 15.67
C GLU A 161 -1.32 5.68 15.31
N THR A 162 -0.36 4.85 14.92
CA THR A 162 0.82 5.36 14.24
C THR A 162 0.40 5.72 12.83
N ALA A 163 0.51 7.00 12.48
CA ALA A 163 0.27 7.48 11.12
C ALA A 163 0.86 6.49 10.11
N VAL A 164 0.00 5.98 9.23
CA VAL A 164 0.31 4.93 8.27
C VAL A 164 1.64 5.27 7.60
N SER A 165 2.59 4.34 7.64
CA SER A 165 3.92 4.49 7.08
C SER A 165 3.85 5.05 5.65
N LEU A 166 2.95 4.51 4.82
CA LEU A 166 2.80 4.89 3.41
C LEU A 166 2.26 6.31 3.15
N ALA A 167 1.50 6.92 4.07
CA ALA A 167 1.03 8.32 3.90
C ALA A 167 2.08 9.36 4.34
N SER A 168 3.06 8.93 5.15
CA SER A 168 4.19 9.76 5.61
C SER A 168 5.50 9.49 4.87
N GLN A 169 5.45 8.61 3.86
CA GLN A 169 6.62 8.08 3.17
C GLN A 169 6.37 8.13 1.67
N ALA A 170 7.21 8.90 0.98
CA ALA A 170 7.34 8.71 -0.44
C ALA A 170 8.61 7.92 -0.74
N LEU A 171 8.42 6.83 -1.48
CA LEU A 171 9.49 6.13 -2.16
C LEU A 171 9.67 6.79 -3.52
N ALA A 172 10.76 7.54 -3.64
CA ALA A 172 11.24 8.04 -4.91
C ALA A 172 12.05 6.91 -5.57
N SER A 173 11.46 6.20 -6.54
CA SER A 173 12.15 5.16 -7.34
C SER A 173 12.59 5.75 -8.68
N GLY A 174 13.87 5.59 -9.04
CA GLY A 174 14.47 6.10 -10.28
C GLY A 174 15.93 5.67 -10.46
N ALA A 175 16.54 6.06 -11.57
CA ALA A 175 17.82 5.50 -12.08
C ALA A 175 19.10 5.75 -11.23
N ILE A 176 19.00 6.49 -10.13
CA ILE A 176 20.05 6.81 -9.15
C ILE A 176 19.83 6.01 -7.84
N GLY A 177 18.66 5.38 -7.67
CA GLY A 177 18.33 4.53 -6.51
C GLY A 177 17.07 4.95 -5.76
N ASP A 178 16.64 4.10 -4.83
CA ASP A 178 15.46 4.33 -4.00
C ASP A 178 15.77 5.35 -2.89
N LEU A 179 15.14 6.53 -2.98
CA LEU A 179 15.21 7.57 -1.95
C LEU A 179 13.97 7.52 -1.07
N TYR A 180 14.19 7.45 0.23
CA TYR A 180 13.14 7.41 1.24
C TYR A 180 13.06 8.75 1.96
N LEU A 181 11.95 9.47 1.76
CA LEU A 181 11.67 10.76 2.38
C LEU A 181 10.77 10.58 3.61
N GLN A 182 11.24 11.01 4.78
CA GLN A 182 10.49 10.94 6.04
C GLN A 182 9.70 12.23 6.29
N PHE A 183 8.46 12.35 5.81
CA PHE A 183 7.69 13.59 5.93
C PHE A 183 7.34 13.97 7.38
N HIS A 184 7.28 12.98 8.29
CA HIS A 184 7.10 13.26 9.73
C HIS A 184 8.28 14.05 10.35
N SER A 185 9.45 14.06 9.71
CA SER A 185 10.63 14.82 10.16
C SER A 185 10.66 16.25 9.62
N LEU A 186 9.68 16.62 8.78
CA LEU A 186 9.68 17.86 8.03
C LEU A 186 9.49 19.04 8.99
N THR A 187 10.51 19.90 9.06
CA THR A 187 10.55 21.10 9.89
C THR A 187 10.82 22.31 9.01
N TRP A 188 10.15 23.43 9.23
CA TRP A 188 10.39 24.65 8.47
C TRP A 188 11.03 25.75 9.31
N TYR A 189 11.74 26.61 8.60
CA TYR A 189 12.58 27.67 9.14
C TYR A 189 12.35 28.94 8.34
N ARG A 190 12.50 30.08 9.03
CA ARG A 190 12.77 31.35 8.38
C ARG A 190 14.28 31.50 8.25
N VAL A 191 14.73 31.91 7.07
CA VAL A 191 16.13 32.28 6.86
C VAL A 191 16.31 33.73 7.33
N VAL A 192 17.15 33.94 8.34
CA VAL A 192 17.39 35.24 8.96
C VAL A 192 18.86 35.61 8.93
N THR A 193 19.16 36.90 8.87
CA THR A 193 20.55 37.37 8.97
C THR A 193 21.02 37.34 10.42
N CYS A 194 21.93 36.42 10.74
CA CYS A 194 22.75 36.44 11.95
C CYS A 194 24.02 37.25 11.72
N ASN A 195 24.57 37.85 12.79
CA ASN A 195 25.92 38.43 12.80
C ASN A 195 26.19 39.38 11.60
N GLY A 196 25.21 40.20 11.24
CA GLY A 196 25.31 41.22 10.19
C GLY A 196 25.25 40.71 8.74
N THR A 197 25.88 39.58 8.42
CA THR A 197 25.98 39.07 7.02
C THR A 197 25.69 37.58 6.85
N GLN A 198 25.62 36.80 7.94
CA GLN A 198 25.46 35.35 7.88
C GLN A 198 23.99 34.96 7.77
N GLN A 199 23.64 33.99 6.93
CA GLN A 199 22.27 33.50 6.83
C GLN A 199 22.10 32.25 7.71
N CYS A 200 21.18 32.34 8.67
CA CYS A 200 20.86 31.29 9.64
C CYS A 200 19.44 30.77 9.49
N LEU A 201 19.20 29.57 10.02
CA LEU A 201 17.89 28.95 10.11
C LEU A 201 17.26 29.22 11.49
N GLN A 202 16.15 29.95 11.51
CA GLN A 202 15.33 30.11 12.71
C GLN A 202 14.12 29.17 12.62
N ARG A 203 14.11 28.13 13.46
CA ARG A 203 13.03 27.13 13.49
C ARG A 203 11.69 27.79 13.80
N GLN A 204 10.68 27.46 13.00
CA GLN A 204 9.32 28.01 13.17
C GLN A 204 8.31 26.92 13.57
N GLY A 205 8.47 25.69 13.08
CA GLY A 205 7.57 24.59 13.42
C GLY A 205 7.68 23.40 12.49
N ILE A 206 6.70 22.49 12.58
CA ILE A 206 6.54 21.38 11.63
C ILE A 206 6.14 21.94 10.26
N GLY A 207 6.68 21.42 9.16
CA GLY A 207 6.52 22.09 7.87
C GLY A 207 5.20 21.85 7.13
N PHE A 208 4.24 21.16 7.74
CA PHE A 208 2.83 21.27 7.33
C PHE A 208 2.24 22.68 7.57
N ALA A 209 2.94 23.54 8.31
CA ALA A 209 2.56 24.92 8.58
C ALA A 209 3.41 25.95 7.80
N ILE A 210 4.06 25.56 6.69
CA ILE A 210 4.80 26.50 5.85
C ILE A 210 3.83 27.54 5.26
N PRO A 211 4.06 28.84 5.45
CA PRO A 211 3.19 29.85 4.87
C PRO A 211 3.34 29.89 3.35
N ALA A 212 2.22 30.06 2.64
CA ALA A 212 2.18 30.11 1.16
C ALA A 212 2.96 31.31 0.56
N SER A 213 3.30 32.30 1.38
CA SER A 213 4.20 33.40 1.03
C SER A 213 4.93 33.92 2.27
N SER A 214 6.14 34.39 2.07
CA SER A 214 6.89 35.17 3.07
C SER A 214 7.45 36.40 2.38
N SER A 215 6.97 37.58 2.77
CA SER A 215 7.37 38.85 2.15
C SER A 215 8.73 39.36 2.63
N ASN A 216 9.19 38.90 3.80
CA ASN A 216 10.30 39.54 4.52
C ASN A 216 11.53 38.64 4.72
N SER A 217 11.42 37.33 4.43
CA SER A 217 12.51 36.38 4.67
C SER A 217 12.35 35.13 3.79
N PRO A 218 13.42 34.58 3.20
CA PRO A 218 13.35 33.30 2.51
C PRO A 218 12.87 32.19 3.46
N ILE A 219 12.20 31.20 2.90
CA ILE A 219 11.75 30.01 3.62
C ILE A 219 12.75 28.88 3.35
N ALA A 220 13.03 28.10 4.38
CA ALA A 220 13.74 26.84 4.24
C ALA A 220 13.00 25.74 4.99
N PHE A 221 13.18 24.49 4.59
CA PHE A 221 12.74 23.34 5.35
C PHE A 221 13.80 22.27 5.40
N SER A 222 13.73 21.41 6.41
CA SER A 222 14.59 20.25 6.55
C SER A 222 13.76 18.98 6.55
N ILE A 223 14.23 17.95 5.87
CA ILE A 223 13.61 16.62 5.85
C ILE A 223 14.70 15.56 5.98
N ARG A 224 14.42 14.48 6.73
CA ARG A 224 15.29 13.31 6.77
C ARG A 224 15.08 12.46 5.52
N VAL A 225 16.20 12.15 4.88
CA VAL A 225 16.28 11.35 3.67
C VAL A 225 17.15 10.13 3.96
N THR A 226 16.72 8.95 3.52
CA THR A 226 17.49 7.71 3.63
C THR A 226 17.70 7.13 2.25
N ASN A 227 18.93 6.76 1.95
CA ASN A 227 19.24 6.00 0.75
C ASN A 227 18.90 4.52 0.99
N LEU A 228 17.87 4.03 0.30
CA LEU A 228 17.42 2.64 0.32
C LEU A 228 17.69 1.93 -1.01
N ASN A 229 18.62 2.44 -1.83
CA ASN A 229 18.97 1.87 -3.12
C ASN A 229 19.16 0.35 -3.01
N SER A 230 18.34 -0.41 -3.74
CA SER A 230 18.36 -1.88 -3.74
C SER A 230 19.72 -2.49 -4.11
N LEU A 231 20.57 -1.76 -4.84
CA LEU A 231 21.94 -2.16 -5.19
C LEU A 231 22.98 -1.76 -4.12
N GLN A 232 22.55 -1.18 -3.00
CA GLN A 232 23.39 -0.71 -1.89
C GLN A 232 24.46 0.32 -2.28
N GLN A 233 24.23 1.05 -3.38
CA GLN A 233 25.14 2.09 -3.85
C GLN A 233 24.87 3.42 -3.15
N ASN A 234 25.92 4.23 -2.98
CA ASN A 234 25.80 5.59 -2.45
C ASN A 234 25.16 6.53 -3.47
N ILE A 235 24.31 7.44 -3.01
CA ILE A 235 23.67 8.46 -3.86
C ILE A 235 24.36 9.79 -3.63
N THR A 236 24.87 10.41 -4.70
CA THR A 236 25.43 11.76 -4.64
C THR A 236 24.38 12.77 -5.09
N LEU A 237 24.00 13.67 -4.19
CA LEU A 237 23.15 14.82 -4.48
C LEU A 237 24.04 16.04 -4.61
N ASP A 238 23.86 16.85 -5.64
CA ASP A 238 24.63 18.09 -5.83
C ASP A 238 23.72 19.28 -6.14
N GLN A 239 24.30 20.38 -6.60
CA GLN A 239 23.60 21.61 -7.00
C GLN A 239 22.57 21.40 -8.14
N TYR A 240 22.62 20.27 -8.83
CA TYR A 240 21.68 19.85 -9.86
C TYR A 240 20.58 18.93 -9.33
N THR A 241 20.46 18.78 -8.01
CA THR A 241 19.29 18.16 -7.37
C THR A 241 18.27 19.24 -7.02
N LEU A 242 17.05 19.07 -7.51
CA LEU A 242 15.95 19.99 -7.27
C LEU A 242 14.77 19.25 -6.65
N LEU A 243 14.17 19.81 -5.59
CA LEU A 243 12.90 19.34 -5.05
C LEU A 243 11.80 20.30 -5.49
N THR A 244 10.89 19.82 -6.33
CA THR A 244 9.73 20.59 -6.81
C THR A 244 8.51 20.23 -5.99
N GLU A 245 7.89 21.21 -5.35
CA GLU A 245 6.61 21.08 -4.67
C GLU A 245 5.48 21.53 -5.60
N TYR A 246 4.41 20.75 -5.69
CA TYR A 246 3.19 21.09 -6.39
C TYR A 246 2.07 21.38 -5.40
N VAL A 247 1.48 22.58 -5.52
CA VAL A 247 0.39 23.05 -4.67
C VAL A 247 -0.84 23.25 -5.54
N PRO A 248 -1.94 22.50 -5.34
CA PRO A 248 -3.20 22.74 -6.03
C PRO A 248 -3.75 24.13 -5.70
N PRO A 249 -4.64 24.65 -6.56
CA PRO A 249 -5.34 25.89 -6.27
C PRO A 249 -6.11 25.79 -4.96
N ALA A 250 -6.07 26.86 -4.17
CA ALA A 250 -6.80 26.95 -2.91
C ALA A 250 -8.30 26.71 -3.15
N PRO A 251 -8.96 25.80 -2.39
CA PRO A 251 -10.39 25.59 -2.47
C PRO A 251 -11.14 26.91 -2.22
N GLY A 252 -12.09 27.26 -3.09
CA GLY A 252 -12.92 28.46 -2.96
C GLY A 252 -12.42 29.71 -3.72
N ALA A 253 -11.25 29.66 -4.35
CA ALA A 253 -10.69 30.80 -5.10
C ALA A 253 -11.06 30.85 -6.60
N GLY A 254 -12.07 30.09 -7.05
CA GLY A 254 -12.63 30.23 -8.41
C GLY A 254 -11.71 29.81 -9.57
N GLY A 255 -11.11 28.61 -9.50
CA GLY A 255 -10.32 28.06 -10.61
C GLY A 255 -8.92 28.68 -10.72
N GLY A 256 -8.08 28.47 -9.70
CA GLY A 256 -6.70 28.95 -9.71
C GLY A 256 -5.75 28.07 -10.54
N THR A 257 -4.67 28.67 -11.03
CA THR A 257 -3.51 27.95 -11.58
C THR A 257 -2.80 27.21 -10.45
N ALA A 258 -2.52 25.93 -10.62
CA ALA A 258 -1.65 25.21 -9.70
C ALA A 258 -0.26 25.86 -9.67
N ARG A 259 0.33 25.96 -8.49
CA ARG A 259 1.64 26.56 -8.28
C ARG A 259 2.67 25.47 -8.10
N SER A 260 3.87 25.69 -8.62
CA SER A 260 5.03 24.87 -8.30
C SER A 260 6.15 25.70 -7.70
N TYR A 261 6.77 25.17 -6.66
CA TYR A 261 7.88 25.79 -5.95
C TYR A 261 9.13 24.92 -6.09
N ALA A 262 10.23 25.55 -6.45
CA ALA A 262 11.52 24.91 -6.64
C ALA A 262 12.39 25.12 -5.40
N TRP A 263 12.85 24.02 -4.80
CA TRP A 263 13.62 24.02 -3.57
C TRP A 263 15.01 23.40 -3.80
N TYR A 264 16.05 24.13 -3.43
CA TYR A 264 17.44 23.70 -3.66
C TYR A 264 18.09 23.23 -2.37
N ILE A 265 18.94 22.21 -2.48
CA ILE A 265 19.73 21.73 -1.33
C ILE A 265 20.72 22.81 -0.90
N VAL A 266 20.67 23.15 0.38
CA VAL A 266 21.55 24.15 1.00
C VAL A 266 22.37 23.52 2.12
N SER A 267 23.54 24.11 2.38
CA SER A 267 24.43 23.66 3.43
C SER A 267 23.84 23.89 4.83
N ASN A 268 24.10 22.96 5.75
CA ASN A 268 23.82 23.12 7.19
C ASN A 268 24.95 23.86 7.94
N SER A 269 25.71 24.71 7.26
CA SER A 269 26.85 25.43 7.83
C SER A 269 26.50 26.88 8.23
N THR A 270 27.48 27.63 8.73
CA THR A 270 27.34 29.01 9.24
C THR A 270 26.82 30.03 8.22
N ASN A 271 26.67 29.66 6.95
CA ASN A 271 25.98 30.46 5.96
C ASN A 271 25.19 29.54 5.03
N VAL A 272 23.91 29.34 5.38
CA VAL A 272 23.06 28.30 4.79
C VAL A 272 22.90 28.52 3.29
N LEU A 273 22.77 29.78 2.84
CA LEU A 273 22.54 30.11 1.44
C LEU A 273 23.80 30.15 0.57
N SER A 274 25.02 30.06 1.14
CA SER A 274 26.26 30.28 0.36
C SER A 274 26.86 29.02 -0.26
N ALA A 275 26.39 27.82 0.09
CA ALA A 275 27.02 26.58 -0.35
C ALA A 275 25.99 25.55 -0.84
N TYR A 276 25.91 25.38 -2.15
CA TYR A 276 25.42 24.15 -2.77
C TYR A 276 26.52 23.10 -2.63
N SER A 277 26.52 22.37 -1.52
CA SER A 277 27.52 21.33 -1.27
C SER A 277 27.03 19.99 -1.80
N THR A 278 27.86 19.30 -2.59
CA THR A 278 27.64 17.90 -2.92
C THR A 278 27.53 17.08 -1.63
N PHE A 279 26.44 16.33 -1.51
CA PHE A 279 26.13 15.49 -0.38
C PHE A 279 26.09 14.02 -0.81
N THR A 280 26.84 13.16 -0.14
CA THR A 280 26.79 11.72 -0.41
C THR A 280 25.94 11.01 0.64
N LEU A 281 24.78 10.51 0.22
CA LEU A 281 23.92 9.66 1.03
C LEU A 281 24.45 8.23 1.03
N LEU A 282 25.03 7.83 2.16
CA LEU A 282 25.45 6.45 2.38
C LEU A 282 24.23 5.53 2.49
N TYR A 283 24.34 4.33 1.91
CA TYR A 283 23.27 3.33 1.99
C TYR A 283 22.86 3.04 3.44
N GLY A 284 21.54 3.00 3.69
CA GLY A 284 20.96 2.70 4.99
C GLY A 284 21.16 3.78 6.07
N LYS A 285 21.83 4.90 5.75
CA LYS A 285 22.04 6.00 6.70
C LYS A 285 21.10 7.16 6.40
N SER A 286 20.28 7.52 7.38
CA SER A 286 19.43 8.69 7.31
C SER A 286 20.23 9.97 7.53
N VAL A 287 20.00 10.98 6.69
CA VAL A 287 20.58 12.31 6.84
C VAL A 287 19.49 13.37 6.71
N THR A 288 19.59 14.43 7.52
CA THR A 288 18.75 15.61 7.37
C THR A 288 19.30 16.50 6.25
N LEU A 289 18.55 16.62 5.17
CA LEU A 289 18.81 17.60 4.12
C LEU A 289 18.00 18.86 4.37
N ILE A 290 18.56 20.00 4.00
CA ILE A 290 17.94 21.31 4.13
C ILE A 290 17.72 21.86 2.72
N PHE A 291 16.52 22.34 2.47
CA PHE A 291 16.10 22.91 1.21
C PHE A 291 15.64 24.35 1.41
N ALA A 292 16.06 25.27 0.52
CA ALA A 292 15.66 26.68 0.58
C ALA A 292 15.21 27.22 -0.78
N SER A 293 14.34 28.23 -0.78
CA SER A 293 13.66 28.76 -1.97
C SER A 293 14.31 30.00 -2.62
N SER A 294 15.46 30.48 -2.12
CA SER A 294 16.17 31.61 -2.73
C SER A 294 17.20 31.11 -3.75
N SER A 295 16.97 31.43 -5.02
CA SER A 295 17.82 31.18 -6.20
C SER A 295 19.16 30.45 -5.96
N ALA A 296 19.14 29.12 -6.16
CA ALA A 296 19.99 28.45 -7.14
C ALA A 296 20.99 29.31 -7.93
N ALA A 297 22.14 29.76 -7.42
CA ALA A 297 23.24 30.39 -8.19
C ALA A 297 22.88 30.78 -9.65
N THR A 298 22.21 31.93 -9.87
CA THR A 298 21.80 32.44 -11.21
C THR A 298 20.91 31.55 -12.12
N LEU A 299 20.45 30.40 -11.66
CA LEU A 299 19.49 29.55 -12.35
C LEU A 299 18.07 30.00 -12.04
N THR A 300 17.40 30.58 -13.03
CA THR A 300 15.98 30.92 -12.95
C THR A 300 15.16 29.64 -12.83
N PRO A 301 14.42 29.44 -11.71
CA PRO A 301 13.62 28.23 -11.54
C PRO A 301 12.63 28.09 -12.69
N TYR A 302 12.58 26.89 -13.29
CA TYR A 302 11.57 26.53 -14.27
C TYR A 302 10.40 25.87 -13.55
N ALA A 303 9.39 26.67 -13.25
CA ALA A 303 8.08 26.20 -12.85
C ALA A 303 7.16 26.27 -14.09
N PRO A 304 6.96 25.18 -14.84
CA PRO A 304 5.97 25.20 -15.91
C PRO A 304 4.60 25.46 -15.26
N GLY A 305 3.89 26.49 -15.72
CA GLY A 305 2.50 26.67 -15.37
C GLY A 305 1.71 25.48 -15.93
N ILE A 306 1.15 24.65 -15.06
CA ILE A 306 0.33 23.52 -15.50
C ILE A 306 -1.09 24.04 -15.71
N SER A 307 -1.49 24.14 -16.97
CA SER A 307 -2.84 24.55 -17.36
C SER A 307 -3.82 23.39 -17.25
N SER A 308 -4.70 23.46 -16.25
CA SER A 308 -5.85 22.57 -15.99
C SER A 308 -5.52 21.10 -15.65
N GLY A 309 -6.18 20.60 -14.61
CA GLY A 309 -6.04 19.24 -14.08
C GLY A 309 -6.15 19.24 -12.55
N THR A 310 -6.69 18.17 -11.98
CA THR A 310 -6.73 17.97 -10.52
C THR A 310 -5.32 17.61 -10.05
N ILE A 311 -4.49 18.61 -9.77
CA ILE A 311 -3.15 18.37 -9.22
C ILE A 311 -3.31 17.96 -7.76
N THR A 312 -2.70 16.84 -7.39
CA THR A 312 -2.59 16.44 -5.97
C THR A 312 -1.34 17.09 -5.39
N TYR A 313 -1.36 17.47 -4.12
CA TYR A 313 -0.15 17.91 -3.42
C TYR A 313 0.95 16.87 -3.59
N GLY A 314 2.15 17.29 -3.99
CA GLY A 314 3.21 16.34 -4.29
C GLY A 314 4.58 16.98 -4.29
N PHE A 315 5.58 16.17 -3.98
CA PHE A 315 6.97 16.53 -4.08
C PHE A 315 7.60 15.70 -5.21
N VAL A 316 8.39 16.34 -6.08
CA VAL A 316 9.12 15.65 -7.14
C VAL A 316 10.58 16.01 -6.96
N VAL A 317 11.41 15.01 -6.69
CA VAL A 317 12.87 15.20 -6.70
C VAL A 317 13.34 14.97 -8.13
N THR A 318 14.01 15.95 -8.72
CA THR A 318 14.66 15.80 -10.02
C THR A 318 16.15 15.99 -9.87
N HIS A 319 16.91 15.33 -10.75
CA HIS A 319 18.36 15.47 -10.83
C HIS A 319 18.78 15.73 -12.27
N GLY A 320 19.89 16.44 -12.47
CA GLY A 320 20.46 16.70 -13.80
C GLY A 320 19.61 17.67 -14.63
N CYS A 321 19.40 17.37 -15.92
CA CYS A 321 18.79 18.31 -16.87
C CYS A 321 17.36 18.76 -16.55
N GLN A 322 16.62 18.03 -15.70
CA GLN A 322 15.28 18.46 -15.28
C GLN A 322 15.31 19.46 -14.12
N ALA A 323 16.43 19.56 -13.39
CA ALA A 323 16.64 20.59 -12.38
C ALA A 323 17.06 21.95 -12.97
N ILE A 324 17.40 21.98 -14.26
CA ILE A 324 17.86 23.17 -15.01
C ILE A 324 16.91 23.41 -16.19
N ARG A 325 16.73 24.65 -16.67
CA ARG A 325 16.06 24.88 -17.97
C ARG A 325 16.77 24.06 -19.06
N GLN A 326 16.03 23.28 -19.83
CA GLN A 326 16.54 22.37 -20.87
C GLN A 326 17.53 23.06 -21.84
N VAL A 327 17.32 24.34 -22.16
CA VAL A 327 18.22 25.16 -22.99
C VAL A 327 19.62 25.34 -22.42
N ASN A 328 19.77 25.27 -21.09
CA ASN A 328 21.06 25.38 -20.41
C ASN A 328 21.74 24.02 -20.22
N CYS A 329 21.03 22.90 -20.40
CA CYS A 329 21.60 21.57 -20.19
C CYS A 329 22.33 21.02 -21.41
N GLN A 330 21.82 21.33 -22.62
CA GLN A 330 22.34 20.82 -23.90
C GLN A 330 23.83 21.07 -24.18
N PRO A 331 24.43 22.24 -23.83
CA PRO A 331 25.85 22.48 -24.06
C PRO A 331 26.76 22.10 -22.88
N SER A 332 26.21 21.60 -21.76
CA SER A 332 26.99 21.36 -20.54
C SER A 332 27.49 19.91 -20.45
N ASN A 333 28.75 19.72 -20.07
CA ASN A 333 29.34 18.40 -19.79
C ASN A 333 28.69 17.71 -18.55
N PHE A 334 27.74 18.39 -17.90
CA PHE A 334 26.99 17.93 -16.72
C PHE A 334 25.69 17.21 -17.08
N ASN A 335 25.53 16.82 -18.35
CA ASN A 335 24.42 16.01 -18.81
C ASN A 335 24.62 14.57 -18.30
N TYR A 336 24.15 14.29 -17.07
CA TYR A 336 24.23 12.97 -16.42
C TYR A 336 23.44 11.85 -17.14
N GLY A 337 23.00 12.04 -18.39
CA GLY A 337 22.47 10.99 -19.25
C GLY A 337 21.18 10.32 -18.78
N GLN A 338 20.48 10.86 -17.78
CA GLN A 338 19.31 10.24 -17.17
C GLN A 338 18.07 11.15 -17.20
N VAL A 339 16.95 10.57 -17.62
CA VAL A 339 15.67 11.26 -17.94
C VAL A 339 14.56 10.91 -16.93
N ALA A 340 14.85 10.27 -15.79
CA ALA A 340 13.79 9.83 -14.87
C ALA A 340 13.58 10.81 -13.70
N PRO A 341 12.47 11.58 -13.65
CA PRO A 341 12.05 12.28 -12.43
C PRO A 341 11.71 11.27 -11.34
N TYR A 342 12.07 11.58 -10.09
CA TYR A 342 11.54 10.87 -8.94
C TYR A 342 10.23 11.51 -8.52
N VAL A 343 9.12 10.80 -8.69
CA VAL A 343 7.81 11.27 -8.23
C VAL A 343 7.58 10.77 -6.81
N SER A 344 7.40 11.70 -5.88
CA SER A 344 7.07 11.45 -4.48
C SER A 344 5.70 12.07 -4.20
N THR A 345 4.63 11.31 -4.43
CA THR A 345 3.27 11.74 -4.10
C THR A 345 3.04 11.69 -2.61
N LEU A 346 2.66 12.82 -2.01
CA LEU A 346 2.15 12.84 -0.65
C LEU A 346 0.67 12.49 -0.75
N TYR A 347 0.33 11.21 -0.51
CA TYR A 347 -1.06 10.79 -0.45
C TYR A 347 -1.63 11.22 0.90
N TYR A 348 -2.55 12.18 0.86
CA TYR A 348 -3.39 12.56 1.99
C TYR A 348 -4.49 11.52 2.22
#